data_AF-A0ABD0RW09-F1
#
_entry.id   AF-A0ABD0RW09-F1
#
_cell.length_a   1.000
_cell.length_b   1.000
_cell.length_c   1.000
_cell.angle_alpha   90.00
_cell.angle_beta   90.00
_cell.angle_gamma   90.00
#
_symmetry.space_group_name_H-M   'P 1'
#
loop_
_entity.id
_entity.type
_entity.pdbx_description
1 polymer ?
#
loop_
_entity_poly.entity_id
_entity_poly.type
_entity_poly.pdbx_seq_one_letter_code
_entity_poly.pdbx_strand_id
1 'polypeptide(L)'
;MCDCFVTWSGWYRFFINGVSAQIPDTCVAQYSCGTDIPLWIRGGHPDVQDGVVARDVCGHNVNYCCYYGSFPIKVKACPGNYYVY
;
A
#
# COMPACT_ATOMS: atom_id res chain seq x y z
N MET A 1 2.43 15.72 8.36
CA MET A 1 2.16 16.61 7.22
C MET A 1 1.82 15.72 6.05
N CYS A 2 0.57 15.72 5.60
CA CYS A 2 0.13 14.92 4.46
C CYS A 2 0.43 15.74 3.20
N ASP A 3 1.11 15.16 2.22
CA ASP A 3 1.66 15.81 1.04
C ASP A 3 0.61 15.96 -0.08
N CYS A 4 -0.59 16.42 0.28
CA CYS A 4 -1.74 16.58 -0.64
C CYS A 4 -1.49 17.58 -1.78
N PHE A 5 -0.41 18.35 -1.71
CA PHE A 5 -0.05 19.41 -2.65
C PHE A 5 1.30 19.16 -3.34
N VAL A 6 1.90 17.99 -3.13
CA VAL A 6 3.17 17.63 -3.76
C VAL A 6 2.88 16.77 -4.98
N THR A 7 3.15 17.31 -6.16
CA THR A 7 3.15 16.52 -7.40
C THR A 7 4.55 15.92 -7.56
N TRP A 8 4.69 14.64 -7.25
CA TRP A 8 5.94 13.91 -7.38
C TRP A 8 5.81 12.72 -8.34
N SER A 9 6.90 12.41 -9.04
CA SER A 9 7.00 11.26 -9.94
C SER A 9 8.17 10.37 -9.49
N GLY A 10 7.85 9.15 -9.09
CA GLY A 10 8.82 8.15 -8.68
C GLY A 10 8.15 6.98 -7.96
N TRP A 11 8.96 6.19 -7.27
CA TRP A 11 8.53 5.00 -6.54
C TRP A 11 8.81 5.13 -5.05
N TYR A 12 7.85 4.74 -4.21
CA TYR A 12 7.98 4.66 -2.77
C TYR A 12 8.43 3.26 -2.34
N ARG A 13 9.34 3.23 -1.35
CA ARG A 13 9.70 2.02 -0.61
C ARG A 13 9.54 2.31 0.87
N PHE A 14 8.81 1.44 1.56
CA PHE A 14 8.55 1.62 2.98
C PHE A 14 9.59 0.90 3.83
N PHE A 15 9.89 1.52 4.98
CA PHE A 15 10.78 0.95 5.99
C PHE A 15 10.18 1.16 7.37
N ILE A 16 10.25 0.14 8.21
CA ILE A 16 9.92 0.21 9.64
C ILE A 16 11.19 -0.19 10.39
N ASN A 17 11.74 0.71 11.21
CA ASN A 17 12.98 0.49 11.95
C ASN A 17 14.16 0.00 11.07
N GLY A 18 14.26 0.52 9.84
CA GLY A 18 15.30 0.15 8.87
C GLY A 18 15.07 -1.18 8.14
N VAL A 19 14.00 -1.92 8.48
CA VAL A 19 13.60 -3.16 7.81
C VAL A 19 12.60 -2.83 6.71
N SER A 20 12.68 -3.54 5.57
CA SER A 20 11.71 -3.36 4.47
C SER A 20 10.30 -3.64 4.95
N ALA A 21 9.39 -2.74 4.65
CA ALA A 21 7.97 -2.86 4.96
C ALA A 21 7.15 -2.80 3.67
N GLN A 22 5.90 -3.25 3.76
CA GLN A 22 4.97 -3.30 2.64
C GLN A 22 3.56 -2.96 3.13
N ILE A 23 2.72 -2.49 2.21
CA ILE A 23 1.30 -2.27 2.49
C ILE A 23 0.67 -3.64 2.81
N PRO A 24 -0.20 -3.77 3.82
CA PRO A 24 -0.85 -5.04 4.11
C PRO A 24 -1.66 -5.61 2.92
N ASP A 25 -1.60 -6.92 2.70
CA ASP A 25 -2.39 -7.62 1.67
C ASP A 25 -3.80 -7.99 2.12
N THR A 26 -4.10 -7.74 3.38
CA THR A 26 -5.36 -8.07 4.03
C THR A 26 -5.87 -6.87 4.81
N CYS A 27 -7.18 -6.84 5.01
CA CYS A 27 -7.84 -5.81 5.78
C CYS A 27 -7.29 -5.77 7.21
N VAL A 28 -6.72 -4.63 7.60
CA VAL A 28 -6.20 -4.39 8.96
C VAL A 28 -7.26 -3.70 9.80
N ALA A 29 -7.36 -4.03 11.09
CA ALA A 29 -8.27 -3.39 12.02
C ALA A 29 -8.08 -1.86 12.07
N GLN A 30 -9.17 -1.11 12.23
CA GLN A 30 -9.15 0.35 12.40
C GLN A 30 -8.19 0.78 13.53
N TYR A 31 -7.66 2.01 13.47
CA TYR A 31 -6.69 2.54 14.44
C TYR A 31 -5.36 1.77 14.53
N SER A 32 -4.96 1.14 13.42
CA SER A 32 -3.70 0.39 13.32
C SER A 32 -2.74 1.09 12.36
N CYS A 33 -1.47 0.63 12.34
CA CYS A 33 -0.44 1.16 11.43
C CYS A 33 -0.21 2.69 11.54
N GLY A 34 -0.59 3.30 12.68
CA GLY A 34 -0.41 4.74 12.92
C GLY A 34 -1.45 5.65 12.26
N THR A 35 -2.59 5.11 11.84
CA THR A 35 -3.70 5.86 11.22
C THR A 35 -5.05 5.36 11.71
N ASP A 36 -6.06 6.23 11.71
CA ASP A 36 -7.45 5.85 12.02
C ASP A 36 -8.03 4.95 10.91
N ILE A 37 -7.64 5.21 9.66
CA ILE A 37 -8.11 4.53 8.45
C ILE A 37 -6.91 3.81 7.83
N PRO A 38 -6.64 2.54 8.20
CA PRO A 38 -5.53 1.79 7.63
C PRO A 38 -5.82 1.41 6.17
N LEU A 39 -4.78 1.51 5.35
CA LEU A 39 -4.81 1.14 3.95
C LEU A 39 -4.31 -0.31 3.76
N TRP A 40 -4.88 -1.02 2.80
CA TRP A 40 -4.45 -2.35 2.39
C TRP A 40 -4.62 -2.55 0.88
N ILE A 41 -3.82 -3.44 0.29
CA ILE A 41 -3.87 -3.78 -1.13
C ILE A 41 -4.87 -4.91 -1.38
N ARG A 42 -5.83 -4.66 -2.26
CA ARG A 42 -6.74 -5.68 -2.76
C ARG A 42 -6.07 -6.47 -3.87
N GLY A 43 -6.06 -7.80 -3.73
CA GLY A 43 -5.46 -8.71 -4.72
C GLY A 43 -3.98 -9.02 -4.49
N GLY A 44 -3.42 -8.58 -3.36
CA GLY A 44 -2.06 -8.92 -2.93
C GLY A 44 -0.94 -8.28 -3.77
N HIS A 45 0.29 -8.49 -3.33
CA HIS A 45 1.46 -8.09 -4.10
C HIS A 45 1.71 -8.99 -5.32
N PRO A 46 2.30 -8.43 -6.39
CA PRO A 46 2.78 -9.21 -7.53
C PRO A 46 4.01 -10.06 -7.19
N ASP A 47 4.31 -11.02 -8.05
CA ASP A 47 5.62 -11.66 -8.11
C ASP A 47 6.60 -10.85 -8.98
N VAL A 48 7.90 -11.17 -8.90
CA VAL A 48 8.95 -10.49 -9.68
C VAL A 48 8.69 -10.63 -11.20
N GLN A 49 8.09 -11.75 -11.63
CA GLN A 49 7.80 -12.02 -13.03
C GLN A 49 6.63 -11.18 -13.59
N ASP A 50 5.73 -10.70 -12.72
CA ASP A 50 4.56 -9.91 -13.14
C ASP A 50 4.96 -8.48 -13.55
N GLY A 51 6.15 -8.02 -13.14
CA GLY A 51 6.62 -6.68 -13.43
C GLY A 51 5.79 -5.60 -12.71
N VAL A 52 5.43 -4.53 -13.41
CA VAL A 52 4.62 -3.44 -12.87
C VAL A 52 3.15 -3.75 -13.08
N VAL A 53 2.40 -3.92 -12.00
CA VAL A 53 0.96 -4.16 -12.02
C VAL A 53 0.20 -3.03 -11.35
N ALA A 54 -1.07 -2.85 -11.72
CA ALA A 54 -2.00 -2.00 -11.00
C ALA A 54 -2.67 -2.79 -9.87
N ARG A 55 -2.77 -2.18 -8.68
CA ARG A 55 -3.51 -2.73 -7.54
C ARG A 55 -4.39 -1.65 -6.92
N ASP A 56 -5.61 -2.05 -6.57
CA ASP A 56 -6.51 -1.20 -5.82
C ASP A 56 -6.07 -1.13 -4.36
N VAL A 57 -5.99 0.07 -3.81
CA VAL A 57 -5.85 0.30 -2.39
C VAL A 57 -7.21 0.60 -1.78
N CYS A 58 -7.48 -0.05 -0.64
CA CYS A 58 -8.71 0.10 0.13
C CYS A 58 -8.38 0.69 1.51
N GLY A 59 -9.18 1.65 1.97
CA GLY A 59 -9.17 2.15 3.34
C GLY A 59 -10.27 1.52 4.18
N HIS A 60 -9.91 0.94 5.32
CA HIS A 60 -10.86 0.37 6.27
C HIS A 60 -11.43 1.48 7.18
N ASN A 61 -12.73 1.68 7.13
CA ASN A 61 -13.46 2.54 8.06
C ASN A 61 -14.86 1.95 8.33
N VAL A 62 -15.52 2.38 9.41
CA VAL A 62 -16.90 2.01 9.77
C VAL A 62 -17.21 0.51 9.67
N ASN A 63 -16.25 -0.33 10.07
CA ASN A 63 -16.30 -1.79 9.98
C ASN A 63 -16.45 -2.36 8.55
N TYR A 64 -16.15 -1.56 7.54
CA TYR A 64 -16.10 -1.98 6.15
C TYR A 64 -14.68 -1.82 5.60
N CYS A 65 -14.08 -2.95 5.24
CA CYS A 65 -12.67 -3.02 4.84
C CYS A 65 -12.31 -2.13 3.65
N CYS A 66 -13.24 -1.77 2.78
CA CYS A 66 -12.97 -0.91 1.63
C CYS A 66 -13.95 0.26 1.55
N TYR A 67 -14.13 0.96 2.68
CA TYR A 67 -15.02 2.12 2.75
C TYR A 67 -14.52 3.29 1.92
N TYR A 68 -13.22 3.58 2.01
CA TYR A 68 -12.55 4.50 1.09
C TYR A 68 -11.88 3.67 -0.02
N GLY A 69 -12.54 3.55 -1.16
CA GLY A 69 -12.19 2.56 -2.19
C GLY A 69 -11.69 3.13 -3.52
N SER A 70 -10.76 2.36 -4.12
CA SER A 70 -10.22 2.39 -5.50
C SER A 70 -9.44 3.63 -5.92
N PHE A 71 -8.27 3.78 -5.31
CA PHE A 71 -7.16 4.50 -5.94
C PHE A 71 -6.17 3.46 -6.48
N PRO A 72 -6.19 3.16 -7.79
CA PRO A 72 -5.24 2.22 -8.36
C PRO A 72 -3.84 2.81 -8.26
N ILE A 73 -2.95 2.08 -7.59
CA ILE A 73 -1.52 2.38 -7.54
C ILE A 73 -0.76 1.41 -8.43
N LYS A 74 0.45 1.79 -8.84
CA LYS A 74 1.38 0.85 -9.47
C LYS A 74 2.15 0.14 -8.36
N VAL A 75 2.49 -1.12 -8.57
CA VAL A 75 3.34 -1.88 -7.66
C VAL A 75 4.17 -2.89 -8.44
N LYS A 76 5.40 -3.14 -7.99
CA LYS A 76 6.22 -4.24 -8.50
C LYS A 76 7.03 -4.89 -7.37
N ALA A 77 7.28 -6.19 -7.51
CA ALA A 77 8.23 -6.90 -6.67
C ALA A 77 9.66 -6.68 -7.21
N CYS A 78 10.61 -6.49 -6.30
CA CYS A 78 12.03 -6.33 -6.66
C CYS A 78 12.86 -7.55 -6.20
N PRO A 79 13.94 -7.89 -6.92
CA PRO A 79 14.95 -8.80 -6.41
C PRO A 79 15.46 -8.32 -5.04
N GLY A 80 15.44 -9.17 -4.03
CA GLY A 80 15.75 -8.79 -2.64
C GLY A 80 14.54 -8.74 -1.70
N ASN A 81 13.38 -9.29 -2.12
CA ASN A 81 12.20 -9.50 -1.28
C ASN A 81 11.62 -8.20 -0.69
N TYR A 82 11.40 -7.21 -1.56
CA TYR A 82 10.73 -5.96 -1.21
C TYR A 82 9.88 -5.45 -2.38
N TYR A 83 8.95 -4.56 -2.05
CA TYR A 83 8.03 -3.95 -3.02
C TYR A 83 8.30 -2.46 -3.15
N VAL A 84 7.96 -1.92 -4.31
CA VAL A 84 7.90 -0.48 -4.54
C VAL A 84 6.56 -0.09 -5.16
N TYR A 85 6.07 1.09 -4.80
CA TYR A 85 4.72 1.59 -5.12
C TYR A 85 4.76 2.93 -5.83
#